data_AF-A0A929A3Y7-F1
#
_entry.id   AF-A0A929A3Y7-F1
#
_cell.length_a   1.000
_cell.length_b   1.000
_cell.length_c   1.000
_cell.angle_alpha   90.00
_cell.angle_beta   90.00
_cell.angle_gamma   90.00
#
_symmetry.space_group_name_H-M   'P 1'
#
loop_
_entity.id
_entity.type
_entity.pdbx_description
1 polymer ?
#
loop_
_entity_poly.entity_id
_entity_poly.type
_entity_poly.pdbx_seq_one_letter_code
_entity_poly.pdbx_strand_id
1 'polypeptide(L)'
;MTSLTNGLGLYDGFSGLMDKSVTWLLPYFLGRIYLNNLAGLRQLAIGIFVGGLVYVPLSLYEIRMSPQLHARIYGAHAHYDFLQTVRYGGFRPSVFMQHGLALGAWLMAASFVGIWLWKTEVIKKVQKLDVKWLLAILLVTFIMAKSTGAYGLLAIGLLLVFSSLTMRTALPMFICIAFVFVYLYINAETESYFTDQLVEFLSTIFPPERVESLEFRFNNEELMVDHARDRLIWGWGGYDRARVINPATGNMTIQDSLWIIAFGVHGTVGLLSLFSAMLLPLTAFFARYPVRLWTRKDVAPAVGVAVVVLLYVVDSLLNAMINPIYILACGAIAGVAMKDVERAKAPRRRIRPIEPPLLEEPAYSSSSGQIESGQVGAGR
;
A
#
# COMPACT_ATOMS: atom_id res chain seq x y z
N MET A 1 -15.56 -22.91 2.82
CA MET A 1 -15.20 -23.84 3.92
C MET A 1 -15.82 -23.39 5.23
N THR A 2 -15.50 -22.20 5.73
CA THR A 2 -16.12 -21.61 6.94
C THR A 2 -17.63 -21.80 7.04
N SER A 3 -18.41 -21.43 6.02
CA SER A 3 -19.87 -21.57 6.08
C SER A 3 -20.36 -23.02 6.17
N LEU A 4 -19.65 -23.95 5.52
CA LEU A 4 -19.97 -25.37 5.53
C LEU A 4 -19.66 -26.00 6.89
N THR A 5 -18.49 -25.69 7.45
CA THR A 5 -18.07 -26.21 8.77
C THR A 5 -18.90 -25.65 9.93
N ASN A 6 -19.52 -24.48 9.72
CA ASN A 6 -20.37 -23.81 10.71
C ASN A 6 -21.88 -24.07 10.53
N GLY A 7 -22.27 -24.93 9.58
CA GLY A 7 -23.68 -25.26 9.33
C GLY A 7 -24.50 -24.10 8.75
N LEU A 8 -23.87 -23.06 8.20
CA LEU A 8 -24.52 -21.87 7.62
C LEU A 8 -25.06 -22.13 6.21
N GLY A 9 -24.68 -23.26 5.60
CA GLY A 9 -25.14 -23.68 4.28
C GLY A 9 -24.31 -23.09 3.12
N LEU A 10 -24.63 -23.56 1.91
CA LEU A 10 -23.93 -23.17 0.68
C LEU A 10 -24.22 -21.73 0.25
N TYR A 11 -25.45 -21.26 0.49
CA TYR A 11 -25.86 -19.90 0.14
C TYR A 11 -25.01 -18.85 0.87
N ASP A 12 -24.85 -19.00 2.19
CA ASP A 12 -23.98 -18.13 2.99
C ASP A 12 -22.54 -18.14 2.46
N GLY A 13 -22.00 -19.34 2.15
CA GLY A 13 -20.67 -19.47 1.57
C GLY A 13 -20.52 -18.75 0.23
N PHE A 14 -21.53 -18.83 -0.64
CA PHE A 14 -21.52 -18.16 -1.94
C PHE A 14 -21.68 -16.65 -1.82
N SER A 15 -22.57 -16.19 -0.93
CA SER A 15 -22.75 -14.77 -0.62
C SER A 15 -21.47 -14.15 -0.08
N GLY A 16 -20.82 -14.83 0.88
CA GLY A 16 -19.52 -14.40 1.41
C GLY A 16 -18.42 -14.38 0.34
N LEU A 17 -18.39 -15.38 -0.55
CA LEU A 17 -17.45 -15.38 -1.67
C LEU A 17 -17.68 -14.19 -2.61
N MET A 18 -18.93 -13.84 -2.92
CA MET A 18 -19.26 -12.68 -3.74
C MET A 18 -18.83 -11.36 -3.08
N ASP A 19 -19.13 -11.18 -1.79
CA ASP A 19 -18.69 -10.02 -1.01
C ASP A 19 -17.16 -9.85 -1.05
N LYS A 20 -16.40 -10.93 -0.80
CA LYS A 20 -14.93 -10.88 -0.85
C LYS A 20 -14.40 -10.72 -2.26
N SER A 21 -15.09 -11.26 -3.27
CA SER A 21 -14.70 -11.09 -4.66
C SER A 21 -14.80 -9.63 -5.11
N VAL A 22 -15.89 -8.95 -4.76
CA VAL A 22 -16.08 -7.53 -5.10
C VAL A 22 -15.15 -6.64 -4.28
N THR A 23 -15.03 -6.90 -2.98
CA THR A 23 -14.29 -6.02 -2.07
C THR A 23 -12.77 -6.17 -2.19
N TRP A 24 -12.27 -7.39 -2.37
CA TRP A 24 -10.83 -7.69 -2.37
C TRP A 24 -10.32 -8.12 -3.74
N LEU A 25 -10.97 -9.11 -4.35
CA LEU A 25 -10.43 -9.78 -5.53
C LEU A 25 -10.44 -8.88 -6.76
N LEU A 26 -11.54 -8.16 -6.98
CA LEU A 26 -11.72 -7.27 -8.13
C LEU A 26 -10.71 -6.11 -8.13
N PRO A 27 -10.57 -5.29 -7.06
CA PRO A 27 -9.56 -4.24 -7.04
C PRO A 27 -8.14 -4.79 -7.20
N TYR A 28 -7.83 -5.91 -6.54
CA TYR A 28 -6.52 -6.56 -6.64
C TYR A 28 -6.20 -6.96 -8.09
N PHE A 29 -7.11 -7.66 -8.77
CA PHE A 29 -6.87 -8.05 -10.15
C PHE A 29 -6.84 -6.87 -11.12
N LEU A 30 -7.67 -5.84 -10.91
CA LEU A 30 -7.60 -4.62 -11.72
C LEU A 30 -6.21 -3.98 -11.62
N GLY A 31 -5.66 -3.86 -10.40
CA GLY A 31 -4.29 -3.40 -10.22
C GLY A 31 -3.27 -4.28 -10.94
N ARG A 32 -3.40 -5.61 -10.78
CA ARG A 32 -2.49 -6.58 -11.39
C ARG A 32 -2.57 -6.68 -12.90
N ILE A 33 -3.69 -6.34 -13.51
CA ILE A 33 -3.87 -6.40 -14.97
C ILE A 33 -3.49 -5.05 -15.59
N TYR A 34 -4.01 -3.95 -15.07
CA TYR A 34 -3.88 -2.64 -15.69
C TYR A 34 -2.66 -1.83 -15.21
N LEU A 35 -2.15 -2.08 -14.00
CA LEU A 35 -1.08 -1.28 -13.38
C LEU A 35 0.19 -2.10 -13.07
N ASN A 36 0.40 -3.21 -13.79
CA ASN A 36 1.52 -4.14 -13.60
C ASN A 36 2.88 -3.70 -14.14
N ASN A 37 3.10 -2.41 -14.33
CA ASN A 37 4.38 -1.87 -14.75
C ASN A 37 4.70 -0.58 -13.97
N LEU A 38 5.96 -0.13 -14.02
CA LEU A 38 6.41 1.06 -13.29
C LEU A 38 5.65 2.33 -13.71
N ALA A 39 5.22 2.44 -14.98
CA ALA A 39 4.41 3.57 -15.43
C ALA A 39 2.99 3.56 -14.84
N GLY A 40 2.39 2.38 -14.69
CA GLY A 40 1.11 2.19 -14.01
C GLY A 40 1.19 2.55 -12.52
N LEU A 41 2.22 2.07 -11.81
CA LEU A 41 2.46 2.48 -10.42
C LEU A 41 2.75 3.98 -10.29
N ARG A 42 3.39 4.60 -11.29
CA ARG A 42 3.54 6.06 -11.34
C ARG A 42 2.19 6.77 -11.45
N GLN A 43 1.30 6.31 -12.33
CA GLN A 43 -0.05 6.87 -12.44
C GLN A 43 -0.83 6.71 -11.15
N LEU A 44 -0.72 5.56 -10.49
CA LEU A 44 -1.36 5.31 -9.20
C LEU A 44 -0.82 6.22 -8.10
N ALA A 45 0.50 6.38 -8.00
CA ALA A 45 1.13 7.30 -7.04
C ALA A 45 0.65 8.75 -7.25
N ILE A 46 0.62 9.20 -8.50
CA ILE A 46 0.08 10.52 -8.85
C ILE A 46 -1.40 10.62 -8.48
N GLY A 47 -2.19 9.58 -8.77
CA GLY A 47 -3.61 9.52 -8.46
C GLY A 47 -3.89 9.60 -6.96
N ILE A 48 -3.10 8.92 -6.12
CA ILE A 48 -3.20 9.00 -4.66
C ILE A 48 -2.87 10.43 -4.18
N PHE A 49 -1.79 11.03 -4.69
CA PHE A 49 -1.42 12.40 -4.32
C PHE A 49 -2.48 13.43 -4.74
N VAL A 50 -2.92 13.40 -5.99
CA VAL A 50 -3.96 14.30 -6.52
C VAL A 50 -5.30 14.06 -5.84
N GLY A 51 -5.67 12.80 -5.56
CA GLY A 51 -6.87 12.47 -4.80
C GLY A 51 -6.85 13.02 -3.38
N GLY A 52 -5.70 13.01 -2.71
CA GLY A 52 -5.52 13.72 -1.44
C GLY A 52 -5.75 15.23 -1.57
N LEU A 53 -5.22 15.86 -2.62
CA LEU A 53 -5.43 17.30 -2.89
C LEU A 53 -6.89 17.64 -3.19
N VAL A 54 -7.64 16.77 -3.85
CA VAL A 54 -9.08 16.97 -4.07
C VAL A 54 -9.86 16.96 -2.75
N TYR A 55 -9.42 16.14 -1.77
CA TYR A 55 -10.02 16.10 -0.44
C TYR A 55 -9.66 17.30 0.45
N VAL A 56 -8.60 18.05 0.14
CA VAL A 56 -8.18 19.22 0.93
C VAL A 56 -9.29 20.25 1.14
N PRO A 57 -9.90 20.85 0.09
CA PRO A 57 -10.93 21.87 0.28
C PRO A 57 -12.15 21.33 1.04
N LEU A 58 -12.53 20.08 0.78
CA LEU A 58 -13.64 19.41 1.45
C LEU A 58 -13.34 19.18 2.95
N SER A 59 -12.11 18.79 3.26
CA SER A 59 -11.67 18.57 4.64
C SER A 59 -11.61 19.89 5.42
N LEU A 60 -11.07 20.94 4.82
CA LEU A 60 -11.00 22.27 5.45
C LEU A 60 -12.39 22.84 5.72
N TYR A 61 -13.34 22.59 4.81
CA TYR A 61 -14.74 22.95 5.02
C TYR A 61 -15.32 22.27 6.27
N GLU A 62 -15.18 20.95 6.40
CA GLU A 62 -15.71 20.21 7.55
C GLU A 62 -14.98 20.52 8.86
N ILE A 63 -13.67 20.79 8.82
CA ILE A 63 -12.91 21.23 10.00
C ILE A 63 -13.50 22.55 10.56
N ARG A 64 -13.95 23.45 9.67
CA ARG A 64 -14.49 24.76 10.06
C ARG A 64 -15.98 24.73 10.43
N MET A 65 -16.78 23.93 9.73
CA MET A 65 -18.24 23.93 9.80
C MET A 65 -18.83 22.73 10.54
N SER A 66 -18.01 21.78 10.99
CA SER A 66 -18.35 20.41 11.43
C SER A 66 -18.61 19.41 10.29
N PRO A 67 -18.55 18.08 10.54
CA PRO A 67 -18.72 17.06 9.52
C PRO A 67 -20.18 17.00 9.04
N GLN A 68 -20.46 17.70 7.94
CA GLN A 68 -21.80 17.84 7.39
C GLN A 68 -21.91 17.38 5.94
N LEU A 69 -20.81 17.21 5.20
CA LEU A 69 -20.89 16.94 3.76
C LEU A 69 -21.52 15.56 3.51
N HIS A 70 -21.15 14.56 4.32
CA HIS A 70 -21.74 13.23 4.25
C HIS A 70 -23.26 13.28 4.44
N ALA A 71 -23.73 13.97 5.48
CA ALA A 71 -25.14 14.07 5.81
C ALA A 71 -25.92 14.87 4.75
N ARG A 72 -25.35 15.95 4.22
CA ARG A 72 -26.01 16.78 3.20
C ARG A 72 -26.21 16.05 1.88
N ILE A 73 -25.26 15.19 1.49
CA ILE A 73 -25.27 14.52 0.18
C ILE A 73 -25.94 13.15 0.26
N TYR A 74 -25.60 12.35 1.28
CA TYR A 74 -26.11 10.98 1.42
C TYR A 74 -27.31 10.86 2.37
N GLY A 75 -27.70 11.94 3.05
CA GLY A 75 -28.82 11.93 4.00
C GLY A 75 -28.52 11.27 5.35
N ALA A 76 -27.29 10.80 5.57
CA ALA A 76 -26.87 10.16 6.81
C ALA A 76 -25.46 10.62 7.22
N HIS A 77 -25.16 10.62 8.53
CA HIS A 77 -23.81 10.89 9.00
C HIS A 77 -22.86 9.73 8.67
N ALA A 78 -21.58 10.03 8.46
CA ALA A 78 -20.56 9.01 8.17
C ALA A 78 -20.39 8.02 9.34
N HIS A 79 -20.59 8.49 10.57
CA HIS A 79 -20.58 7.68 11.77
C HIS A 79 -21.76 8.06 12.68
N TYR A 80 -22.24 7.08 13.45
CA TYR A 80 -23.42 7.24 14.31
C TYR A 80 -23.17 8.17 15.49
N ASP A 81 -21.94 8.19 16.02
CA ASP A 81 -21.60 9.00 17.19
C ASP A 81 -20.85 10.28 16.78
N PHE A 82 -21.55 11.41 16.89
CA PHE A 82 -20.99 12.73 16.59
C PHE A 82 -19.90 13.14 17.60
N LEU A 83 -19.94 12.65 18.85
CA LEU A 83 -18.94 13.00 19.87
C LEU A 83 -17.54 12.54 19.48
N GLN A 84 -17.42 11.43 18.76
CA GLN A 84 -16.13 10.93 18.26
C GLN A 84 -15.47 11.86 17.23
N THR A 85 -16.25 12.75 16.62
CA THR A 85 -15.76 13.76 15.66
C THR A 85 -15.18 14.99 16.35
N VAL A 86 -15.55 15.26 17.60
CA VAL A 86 -15.03 16.39 18.37
C VAL A 86 -13.69 15.98 19.00
N ARG A 87 -12.59 16.59 18.54
CA ARG A 87 -11.24 16.32 19.06
C ARG A 87 -10.38 17.57 19.11
N TYR A 88 -9.56 17.68 20.16
CA TYR A 88 -8.63 18.80 20.39
C TYR A 88 -9.30 20.17 20.14
N GLY A 89 -10.47 20.40 20.73
CA GLY A 89 -11.21 21.67 20.60
C GLY A 89 -11.71 22.02 19.19
N GLY A 90 -11.87 21.04 18.29
CA GLY A 90 -12.48 21.27 16.97
C GLY A 90 -12.97 19.97 16.32
N PHE A 91 -13.31 20.03 15.03
CA PHE A 91 -13.93 18.91 14.31
C PHE A 91 -12.92 18.12 13.48
N ARG A 92 -12.98 16.80 13.58
CA ARG A 92 -12.29 15.87 12.68
C ARG A 92 -13.14 15.65 11.43
N PRO A 93 -12.62 15.93 10.22
CA PRO A 93 -13.36 15.72 8.98
C PRO A 93 -13.48 14.22 8.68
N SER A 94 -14.55 13.83 8.00
CA SER A 94 -14.75 12.50 7.42
C SER A 94 -15.09 12.55 5.93
N VAL A 95 -15.69 13.66 5.48
CA VAL A 95 -16.08 13.94 4.09
C VAL A 95 -16.92 12.80 3.53
N PHE A 96 -16.36 11.98 2.65
CA PHE A 96 -17.04 10.83 2.02
C PHE A 96 -16.42 9.50 2.42
N MET A 97 -15.59 9.50 3.46
CA MET A 97 -14.99 8.28 4.03
C MET A 97 -15.84 7.76 5.18
N GLN A 98 -15.75 6.45 5.43
CA GLN A 98 -16.47 5.75 6.50
C GLN A 98 -16.22 6.37 7.89
N HIS A 99 -15.02 6.88 8.13
CA HIS A 99 -14.66 7.51 9.39
C HIS A 99 -13.57 8.56 9.19
N GLY A 100 -13.42 9.50 10.13
CA GLY A 100 -12.31 10.45 10.10
C GLY A 100 -10.92 9.82 10.28
N LEU A 101 -10.87 8.58 10.81
CA LEU A 101 -9.64 7.78 10.83
C LEU A 101 -9.25 7.33 9.42
N ALA A 102 -10.22 6.86 8.62
CA ALA A 102 -10.01 6.50 7.22
C ALA A 102 -9.56 7.71 6.38
N LEU A 103 -10.16 8.88 6.59
CA LEU A 103 -9.70 10.11 5.95
C LEU A 103 -8.27 10.49 6.40
N GLY A 104 -7.96 10.36 7.69
CA GLY A 104 -6.61 10.57 8.19
C GLY A 104 -5.58 9.65 7.53
N ALA A 105 -5.89 8.35 7.39
CA ALA A 105 -5.05 7.38 6.70
C ALA A 105 -4.89 7.72 5.19
N TRP A 106 -5.96 8.16 4.53
CA TRP A 106 -5.92 8.62 3.14
C TRP A 106 -5.01 9.86 2.95
N LEU A 107 -5.16 10.86 3.81
CA LEU A 107 -4.31 12.06 3.81
C LEU A 107 -2.86 11.72 4.16
N MET A 108 -2.62 10.74 5.04
CA MET A 108 -1.28 10.21 5.31
C MET A 108 -0.67 9.58 4.06
N ALA A 109 -1.40 8.70 3.37
CA ALA A 109 -0.93 8.05 2.15
C ALA A 109 -0.60 9.07 1.06
N ALA A 110 -1.48 10.04 0.84
CA ALA A 110 -1.27 11.13 -0.10
C ALA A 110 -0.08 12.02 0.29
N SER A 111 0.06 12.36 1.57
CA SER A 111 1.18 13.16 2.07
C SER A 111 2.51 12.44 1.91
N PHE A 112 2.59 11.15 2.28
CA PHE A 112 3.78 10.34 2.15
C PHE A 112 4.22 10.23 0.69
N VAL A 113 3.28 9.87 -0.21
CA VAL A 113 3.56 9.78 -1.65
C VAL A 113 3.95 11.15 -2.22
N GLY A 114 3.29 12.23 -1.80
CA GLY A 114 3.63 13.59 -2.18
C GLY A 114 5.06 13.98 -1.78
N ILE A 115 5.45 13.74 -0.52
CA ILE A 115 6.82 13.96 -0.03
C ILE A 115 7.82 13.16 -0.86
N TRP A 116 7.53 11.88 -1.11
CA TRP A 116 8.44 11.00 -1.82
C TRP A 116 8.62 11.40 -3.29
N LEU A 117 7.53 11.69 -4.00
CA LEU A 117 7.54 12.13 -5.41
C LEU A 117 8.24 13.49 -5.57
N TRP A 118 8.06 14.39 -4.60
CA TRP A 118 8.75 15.68 -4.57
C TRP A 118 10.25 15.51 -4.32
N LYS A 119 10.63 14.71 -3.31
CA LYS A 119 12.03 14.45 -2.94
C LYS A 119 12.84 13.78 -4.05
N THR A 120 12.22 12.90 -4.83
CA THR A 120 12.83 12.19 -5.95
C THR A 120 12.74 12.95 -7.28
N GLU A 121 12.19 14.16 -7.27
CA GLU A 121 11.97 15.01 -8.45
C GLU A 121 11.22 14.33 -9.60
N VAL A 122 10.33 13.40 -9.26
CA VAL A 122 9.46 12.69 -10.22
C VAL A 122 8.42 13.66 -10.79
N ILE A 123 7.96 14.59 -9.95
CA ILE A 123 6.99 15.63 -10.28
C ILE A 123 7.52 16.95 -9.72
N LYS A 124 7.66 17.95 -10.59
CA LYS A 124 8.02 19.32 -10.20
C LYS A 124 6.81 20.25 -10.15
N LYS A 125 5.85 20.03 -11.05
CA LYS A 125 4.60 20.78 -11.18
C LYS A 125 3.43 19.83 -11.39
N VAL A 126 2.28 20.18 -10.82
CA VAL A 126 0.99 19.60 -11.19
C VAL A 126 0.21 20.71 -11.89
N GLN A 127 -0.09 20.49 -13.17
CA GLN A 127 -0.58 21.54 -14.06
C GLN A 127 0.35 22.77 -14.07
N LYS A 128 -0.07 23.89 -13.49
CA LYS A 128 0.70 25.16 -13.41
C LYS A 128 1.26 25.45 -12.01
N LEU A 129 0.88 24.67 -11.00
CA LEU A 129 1.24 24.91 -9.60
C LEU A 129 2.47 24.08 -9.20
N ASP A 130 3.35 24.68 -8.41
CA ASP A 130 4.51 23.99 -7.86
C ASP A 130 4.07 22.99 -6.79
N VAL A 131 4.60 21.77 -6.89
CA VAL A 131 4.27 20.66 -5.97
C VAL A 131 4.56 21.02 -4.52
N LYS A 132 5.55 21.88 -4.26
CA LYS A 132 5.91 22.35 -2.91
C LYS A 132 4.72 22.98 -2.17
N TRP A 133 3.98 23.85 -2.86
CA TRP A 133 2.83 24.55 -2.25
C TRP A 133 1.64 23.61 -2.07
N LEU A 134 1.38 22.75 -3.06
CA LEU A 134 0.33 21.74 -2.96
C LEU A 134 0.59 20.77 -1.81
N LEU A 135 1.85 20.32 -1.66
CA LEU A 135 2.26 19.45 -0.57
C LEU A 135 2.16 20.16 0.79
N ALA A 136 2.54 21.44 0.87
CA ALA A 136 2.43 22.21 2.10
C ALA A 136 0.96 22.31 2.57
N ILE A 137 0.03 22.64 1.66
CA ILE A 137 -1.39 22.73 1.99
C ILE A 137 -1.95 21.35 2.38
N LEU A 138 -1.55 20.28 1.68
CA LEU A 138 -1.94 18.91 2.01
C LEU A 138 -1.46 18.53 3.43
N LEU A 139 -0.21 18.83 3.77
CA LEU A 139 0.36 18.55 5.08
C LEU A 139 -0.32 19.35 6.19
N VAL A 140 -0.58 20.64 5.97
CA VAL A 140 -1.35 21.46 6.92
C VAL A 140 -2.73 20.85 7.15
N THR A 141 -3.43 20.48 6.07
CA THR A 141 -4.76 19.86 6.16
C THR A 141 -4.71 18.51 6.88
N PHE A 142 -3.68 17.71 6.61
CA PHE A 142 -3.43 16.44 7.30
C PHE A 142 -3.25 16.63 8.80
N ILE A 143 -2.46 17.62 9.24
CA ILE A 143 -2.30 17.96 10.66
C ILE A 143 -3.58 18.56 11.27
N MET A 144 -4.40 19.25 10.48
CA MET A 144 -5.69 19.75 10.93
C MET A 144 -6.77 18.66 11.00
N ALA A 145 -6.58 17.51 10.33
CA ALA A 145 -7.48 16.37 10.43
C ALA A 145 -7.41 15.68 11.81
N LYS A 146 -6.45 16.04 12.66
CA LYS A 146 -6.33 15.62 14.07
C LYS A 146 -6.30 14.10 14.24
N SER A 147 -5.68 13.37 13.30
CA SER A 147 -5.57 11.90 13.33
C SER A 147 -4.19 11.45 13.82
N THR A 148 -4.06 11.35 15.14
CA THR A 148 -2.82 10.98 15.85
C THR A 148 -2.20 9.66 15.35
N GLY A 149 -3.01 8.63 15.07
CA GLY A 149 -2.51 7.36 14.53
C GLY A 149 -1.91 7.54 13.12
N ALA A 150 -2.55 8.35 12.28
CA ALA A 150 -2.05 8.65 10.95
C ALA A 150 -0.73 9.45 10.99
N TYR A 151 -0.53 10.31 12.01
CA TYR A 151 0.76 11.01 12.21
C TYR A 151 1.88 10.02 12.52
N GLY A 152 1.61 9.06 13.41
CA GLY A 152 2.52 7.97 13.71
C GLY A 152 2.86 7.15 12.46
N LEU A 153 1.86 6.78 11.66
CA LEU A 153 2.07 6.04 10.40
C LEU A 153 2.92 6.83 9.39
N LEU A 154 2.70 8.14 9.24
CA LEU A 154 3.54 8.98 8.38
C LEU A 154 4.99 8.97 8.87
N ALA A 155 5.20 9.16 10.18
CA ALA A 155 6.53 9.14 10.77
C ALA A 155 7.24 7.79 10.59
N ILE A 156 6.52 6.68 10.82
CA ILE A 156 7.02 5.31 10.56
C ILE A 156 7.38 5.14 9.09
N GLY A 157 6.53 5.58 8.16
CA GLY A 157 6.80 5.48 6.73
C GLY A 157 8.08 6.22 6.31
N LEU A 158 8.24 7.45 6.79
CA LEU A 158 9.43 8.25 6.52
C LEU A 158 10.66 7.60 7.17
N LEU A 159 10.56 7.13 8.41
CA LEU A 159 11.62 6.42 9.11
C LEU A 159 12.06 5.17 8.33
N LEU A 160 11.11 4.34 7.88
CA LEU A 160 11.42 3.13 7.12
C LEU A 160 12.19 3.44 5.84
N VAL A 161 11.75 4.44 5.06
CA VAL A 161 12.44 4.81 3.82
C VAL A 161 13.79 5.44 4.08
N PHE A 162 13.89 6.44 4.97
CA PHE A 162 15.15 7.12 5.22
C PHE A 162 16.18 6.22 5.89
N SER A 163 15.78 5.37 6.83
CA SER A 163 16.67 4.35 7.41
C SER A 163 17.15 3.37 6.34
N SER A 164 16.26 2.94 5.43
CA SER A 164 16.66 2.07 4.31
C SER A 164 17.68 2.75 3.40
N LEU A 165 17.48 4.03 3.07
CA LEU A 165 18.42 4.81 2.25
C LEU A 165 19.78 5.00 2.93
N THR A 166 19.79 5.30 4.24
CA THR A 166 21.01 5.47 5.05
C THR A 166 21.79 4.16 5.17
N MET A 167 21.11 3.07 5.52
CA MET A 167 21.72 1.74 5.63
C MET A 167 22.03 1.11 4.27
N ARG A 168 21.48 1.67 3.18
CA ARG A 168 21.54 1.14 1.81
C ARG A 168 20.98 -0.27 1.65
N THR A 169 20.11 -0.70 2.59
CA THR A 169 19.48 -2.02 2.61
C THR A 169 17.97 -1.90 2.80
N ALA A 170 17.20 -2.83 2.25
CA ALA A 170 15.76 -2.90 2.47
C ALA A 170 15.40 -3.57 3.81
N LEU A 171 16.39 -3.74 4.70
CA LEU A 171 16.23 -4.43 5.98
C LEU A 171 15.12 -3.83 6.84
N PRO A 172 14.96 -2.49 6.98
CA PRO A 172 13.86 -1.92 7.75
C PRO A 172 12.48 -2.35 7.23
N MET A 173 12.30 -2.48 5.90
CA MET A 173 11.04 -2.96 5.31
C MET A 173 10.77 -4.42 5.70
N PHE A 174 11.78 -5.28 5.60
CA PHE A 174 11.64 -6.69 5.98
C PHE A 174 11.39 -6.88 7.47
N ILE A 175 12.03 -6.08 8.33
CA ILE A 175 11.77 -6.09 9.78
C ILE A 175 10.32 -5.69 10.05
N CYS A 176 9.80 -4.65 9.38
CA CYS A 176 8.40 -4.25 9.54
C CYS A 176 7.43 -5.34 9.05
N ILE A 177 7.70 -5.98 7.92
CA ILE A 177 6.88 -7.10 7.42
C ILE A 177 6.93 -8.29 8.38
N ALA A 178 8.11 -8.64 8.89
CA ALA A 178 8.28 -9.71 9.88
C ALA A 178 7.55 -9.38 11.19
N PHE A 179 7.63 -8.12 11.64
CA PHE A 179 6.91 -7.64 12.82
C PHE A 179 5.40 -7.85 12.67
N VAL A 180 4.81 -7.56 11.51
CA VAL A 180 3.39 -7.83 11.26
C VAL A 180 3.06 -9.31 11.45
N PHE A 181 3.83 -10.22 10.85
CA PHE A 181 3.59 -11.66 11.02
C PHE A 181 3.78 -12.14 12.46
N VAL A 182 4.82 -11.65 13.15
CA VAL A 182 5.08 -11.98 14.55
C VAL A 182 3.95 -11.47 15.44
N TYR A 183 3.49 -10.24 15.24
CA TYR A 183 2.35 -9.66 15.96
C TYR A 183 1.09 -10.51 15.77
N LEU A 184 0.78 -10.89 14.52
CA LEU A 184 -0.38 -11.73 14.23
C LEU A 184 -0.27 -13.13 14.87
N TYR A 185 0.91 -13.74 14.82
CA TYR A 185 1.14 -15.06 15.41
C TYR A 185 0.98 -15.04 16.94
N ILE A 186 1.64 -14.10 17.61
CA ILE A 186 1.57 -13.97 19.07
C ILE A 186 0.11 -13.75 19.50
N ASN A 187 -0.58 -12.78 18.91
CA ASN A 187 -1.95 -12.48 19.35
C ASN A 187 -2.96 -13.57 18.95
N ALA A 188 -2.81 -14.25 17.81
CA ALA A 188 -3.75 -15.31 17.42
C ALA A 188 -3.53 -16.61 18.22
N GLU A 189 -2.28 -17.04 18.41
CA GLU A 189 -1.95 -18.39 18.87
C GLU A 189 -1.48 -18.46 20.33
N THR A 190 -1.09 -17.33 20.95
CA THR A 190 -0.57 -17.33 22.33
C THR A 190 -1.41 -16.52 23.29
N GLU A 191 -1.64 -17.04 24.49
CA GLU A 191 -2.32 -16.33 25.60
C GLU A 191 -1.47 -15.16 26.16
N SER A 192 -0.23 -15.01 25.71
CA SER A 192 0.60 -13.86 26.06
C SER A 192 0.27 -12.70 25.12
N TYR A 193 -0.62 -11.82 25.57
CA TYR A 193 -1.00 -10.65 24.82
C TYR A 193 0.17 -9.66 24.75
N PHE A 194 0.51 -9.23 23.54
CA PHE A 194 1.49 -8.17 23.32
C PHE A 194 0.99 -6.81 23.86
N THR A 195 -0.30 -6.75 24.15
CA THR A 195 -1.08 -5.61 24.63
C THR A 195 -0.52 -4.97 25.90
N ASP A 196 -0.36 -5.73 26.98
CA ASP A 196 -0.12 -5.14 28.32
C ASP A 196 1.21 -4.39 28.37
N GLN A 197 2.26 -5.02 27.84
CA GLN A 197 3.60 -4.41 27.75
C GLN A 197 3.61 -3.17 26.85
N LEU A 198 2.79 -3.18 25.80
CA LEU A 198 2.70 -2.09 24.84
C LEU A 198 1.91 -0.90 25.42
N VAL A 199 0.82 -1.14 26.14
CA VAL A 199 0.05 -0.11 26.84
C VAL A 199 0.90 0.58 27.90
N GLU A 200 1.66 -0.18 28.70
CA GLU A 200 2.58 0.38 29.70
C GLU A 200 3.62 1.29 29.04
N PHE A 201 4.27 0.83 27.96
CA PHE A 201 5.23 1.65 27.22
C PHE A 201 4.58 2.92 26.64
N LEU A 202 3.40 2.80 26.00
CA LEU A 202 2.70 3.93 25.40
C LEU A 202 2.24 4.96 26.42
N SER A 203 1.95 4.54 27.66
CA SER A 203 1.57 5.44 28.76
C SER A 203 2.68 6.44 29.11
N THR A 204 3.94 6.11 28.81
CA THR A 204 5.08 7.00 29.04
C THR A 204 5.25 8.08 27.96
N ILE A 205 4.64 7.89 26.78
CA ILE A 205 4.85 8.73 25.59
C ILE A 205 3.60 9.53 25.23
N PHE A 206 2.41 8.98 25.47
CA PHE A 206 1.15 9.55 24.99
C PHE A 206 0.24 10.06 26.13
N PRO A 207 -0.64 11.03 25.83
CA PRO A 207 -1.63 11.50 26.80
C PRO A 207 -2.57 10.38 27.26
N PRO A 208 -3.09 10.43 28.51
CA PRO A 208 -3.95 9.38 29.08
C PRO A 208 -5.14 9.01 28.21
N GLU A 209 -5.85 9.99 27.66
CA GLU A 209 -7.02 9.77 26.77
C GLU A 209 -6.69 8.92 25.52
N ARG A 210 -5.44 8.97 25.03
CA ARG A 210 -5.01 8.18 23.87
C ARG A 210 -4.69 6.74 24.26
N VAL A 211 -4.13 6.56 25.46
CA VAL A 211 -3.80 5.25 26.02
C VAL A 211 -5.09 4.51 26.35
N GLU A 212 -6.05 5.18 27.00
CA GLU A 212 -7.37 4.63 27.34
C GLU A 212 -8.12 4.16 26.08
N SER A 213 -8.12 4.97 25.02
CA SER A 213 -8.74 4.58 23.74
C SER A 213 -8.06 3.38 23.07
N LEU A 214 -6.77 3.14 23.30
CA LEU A 214 -6.04 1.98 22.77
C LEU A 214 -6.24 0.75 23.65
N GLU A 215 -6.19 0.92 24.96
CA GLU A 215 -6.48 -0.12 25.95
C GLU A 215 -7.90 -0.68 25.77
N PHE A 216 -8.89 0.20 25.60
CA PHE A 216 -10.26 -0.23 25.28
C PHE A 216 -10.32 -1.11 24.03
N ARG A 217 -9.53 -0.82 23.00
CA ARG A 217 -9.49 -1.63 21.78
C ARG A 217 -8.86 -2.98 22.04
N PHE A 218 -7.70 -3.00 22.69
CA PHE A 218 -7.02 -4.25 22.96
C PHE A 218 -7.81 -5.17 23.89
N ASN A 219 -8.51 -4.62 24.89
CA ASN A 219 -9.40 -5.41 25.75
C ASN A 219 -10.56 -6.04 24.97
N ASN A 220 -11.09 -5.36 23.95
CA ASN A 220 -12.10 -5.96 23.06
C ASN A 220 -11.49 -7.02 22.14
N GLU A 221 -10.27 -6.79 21.65
CA GLU A 221 -9.55 -7.76 20.80
C GLU A 221 -9.23 -9.04 21.55
N GLU A 222 -8.74 -8.96 22.79
CA GLU A 222 -8.45 -10.11 23.65
C GLU A 222 -9.67 -11.02 23.85
N LEU A 223 -10.81 -10.44 24.24
CA LEU A 223 -12.07 -11.19 24.37
C LEU A 223 -12.50 -11.88 23.06
N MET A 224 -12.26 -11.21 21.93
CA MET A 224 -12.58 -11.76 20.61
C MET A 224 -11.59 -12.84 20.17
N VAL A 225 -10.32 -12.72 20.53
CA VAL A 225 -9.28 -13.70 20.24
C VAL A 225 -9.60 -15.00 20.97
N ASP A 226 -9.93 -14.93 22.25
CA ASP A 226 -10.25 -16.11 23.05
C ASP A 226 -11.44 -16.87 22.47
N HIS A 227 -12.50 -16.16 22.11
CA HIS A 227 -13.63 -16.76 21.40
C HIS A 227 -13.24 -17.28 20.01
N ALA A 228 -12.38 -16.59 19.27
CA ALA A 228 -11.93 -17.04 17.95
C ALA A 228 -11.12 -18.35 18.01
N ARG A 229 -10.36 -18.58 19.10
CA ARG A 229 -9.55 -19.80 19.30
C ARG A 229 -10.39 -21.08 19.37
N ASP A 230 -11.64 -20.99 19.84
CA ASP A 230 -12.59 -22.11 19.81
C ASP A 230 -12.82 -22.67 18.39
N ARG A 231 -12.61 -21.84 17.35
CA ARG A 231 -12.69 -22.23 15.94
C ARG A 231 -11.48 -21.76 15.14
N LEU A 232 -10.29 -22.13 15.61
CA LEU A 232 -9.00 -21.67 15.09
C LEU A 232 -8.87 -21.69 13.54
N ILE A 233 -9.13 -22.82 12.88
CA ILE A 233 -8.79 -22.98 11.44
C ILE A 233 -9.73 -22.19 10.53
N TRP A 234 -11.05 -22.31 10.74
CA TRP A 234 -12.07 -21.84 9.81
C TRP A 234 -12.90 -20.66 10.33
N GLY A 235 -12.74 -20.28 11.60
CA GLY A 235 -13.49 -19.21 12.23
C GLY A 235 -14.97 -19.51 12.41
N TRP A 236 -15.72 -18.50 12.87
CA TRP A 236 -17.12 -18.59 13.22
C TRP A 236 -18.10 -18.33 12.07
N GLY A 237 -17.61 -17.80 10.95
CA GLY A 237 -18.47 -17.37 9.84
C GLY A 237 -19.19 -16.05 10.09
N GLY A 238 -20.15 -15.74 9.21
CA GLY A 238 -20.88 -14.46 9.21
C GLY A 238 -21.88 -14.30 10.38
N TYR A 239 -22.78 -13.31 10.23
CA TYR A 239 -23.83 -12.99 11.20
C TYR A 239 -23.33 -12.60 12.59
N ASP A 240 -22.22 -11.85 12.66
CA ASP A 240 -21.64 -11.34 13.90
C ASP A 240 -21.31 -12.41 14.97
N ARG A 241 -21.25 -13.69 14.59
CA ARG A 241 -20.97 -14.82 15.49
C ARG A 241 -19.59 -14.80 16.12
N ALA A 242 -18.68 -14.05 15.53
CA ALA A 242 -17.33 -13.82 16.04
C ALA A 242 -17.28 -12.78 17.17
N ARG A 243 -18.36 -12.02 17.39
CA ARG A 243 -18.44 -11.00 18.44
C ARG A 243 -18.96 -11.61 19.73
N VAL A 244 -18.50 -11.08 20.86
CA VAL A 244 -18.79 -11.59 22.21
C VAL A 244 -19.41 -10.46 23.02
N ILE A 245 -20.20 -10.78 24.05
CA ILE A 245 -20.66 -9.77 25.01
C ILE A 245 -19.54 -9.56 26.02
N ASN A 246 -19.09 -8.31 26.16
CA ASN A 246 -18.08 -7.95 27.13
C ASN A 246 -18.71 -8.04 28.55
N PRO A 247 -18.16 -8.89 29.45
CA PRO A 247 -18.75 -9.12 30.77
C PRO A 247 -18.67 -7.90 31.70
N ALA A 248 -17.71 -6.99 31.48
CA ALA A 248 -17.54 -5.80 32.30
C ALA A 248 -18.54 -4.68 31.93
N THR A 249 -18.95 -4.59 30.67
CA THR A 249 -19.83 -3.51 30.19
C THR A 249 -21.23 -3.98 29.82
N GLY A 250 -21.44 -5.29 29.64
CA GLY A 250 -22.67 -5.86 29.10
C GLY A 250 -22.92 -5.56 27.62
N ASN A 251 -22.01 -4.85 26.95
CA ASN A 251 -22.13 -4.47 25.55
C ASN A 251 -21.40 -5.46 24.64
N MET A 252 -21.84 -5.55 23.39
CA MET A 252 -21.17 -6.38 22.39
C MET A 252 -19.80 -5.79 22.02
N THR A 253 -18.78 -6.65 21.89
CA THR A 253 -17.43 -6.23 21.52
C THR A 253 -17.43 -5.46 20.20
N ILE A 254 -16.55 -4.47 20.10
CA ILE A 254 -16.38 -3.64 18.91
C ILE A 254 -15.24 -4.21 18.07
N GLN A 255 -15.50 -4.38 16.78
CA GLN A 255 -14.55 -4.91 15.81
C GLN A 255 -13.76 -3.78 15.15
N ASP A 256 -12.77 -3.24 15.86
CA ASP A 256 -11.99 -2.12 15.36
C ASP A 256 -10.89 -2.55 14.38
N SER A 257 -10.32 -3.75 14.51
CA SER A 257 -9.13 -4.16 13.76
C SER A 257 -9.40 -5.19 12.66
N LEU A 258 -8.78 -5.03 11.49
CA LEU A 258 -9.04 -5.91 10.35
C LEU A 258 -8.59 -7.34 10.62
N TRP A 259 -7.48 -7.52 11.33
CA TRP A 259 -6.92 -8.84 11.62
C TRP A 259 -7.83 -9.68 12.51
N ILE A 260 -8.40 -9.09 13.58
CA ILE A 260 -9.30 -9.81 14.49
C ILE A 260 -10.62 -10.16 13.80
N ILE A 261 -11.11 -9.30 12.90
CA ILE A 261 -12.27 -9.61 12.06
C ILE A 261 -11.96 -10.81 11.16
N ALA A 262 -10.81 -10.79 10.47
CA ALA A 262 -10.40 -11.88 9.59
C ALA A 262 -10.21 -13.20 10.36
N PHE A 263 -9.59 -13.14 11.54
CA PHE A 263 -9.37 -14.30 12.39
C PHE A 263 -10.67 -14.84 12.99
N GLY A 264 -11.50 -13.99 13.59
CA GLY A 264 -12.77 -14.42 14.18
C GLY A 264 -13.75 -14.98 13.16
N VAL A 265 -13.85 -14.37 11.96
CA VAL A 265 -14.80 -14.81 10.93
C VAL A 265 -14.26 -15.98 10.12
N HIS A 266 -12.98 -15.96 9.72
CA HIS A 266 -12.42 -16.90 8.74
C HIS A 266 -11.28 -17.78 9.28
N GLY A 267 -10.93 -17.66 10.56
CA GLY A 267 -9.87 -18.40 11.22
C GLY A 267 -8.47 -18.04 10.71
N THR A 268 -7.48 -18.83 11.13
CA THR A 268 -6.08 -18.66 10.76
C THR A 268 -5.89 -18.75 9.25
N VAL A 269 -6.67 -19.57 8.53
CA VAL A 269 -6.57 -19.69 7.07
C VAL A 269 -6.95 -18.37 6.39
N GLY A 270 -8.05 -17.75 6.80
CA GLY A 270 -8.48 -16.46 6.25
C GLY A 270 -7.51 -15.34 6.61
N LEU A 271 -7.05 -15.29 7.86
CA LEU A 271 -6.07 -14.33 8.34
C LEU A 271 -4.76 -14.40 7.53
N LEU A 272 -4.17 -15.59 7.42
CA LEU A 272 -2.93 -15.80 6.66
C LEU A 272 -3.12 -15.48 5.19
N SER A 273 -4.23 -15.89 4.58
CA SER A 273 -4.52 -15.60 3.18
C SER A 273 -4.59 -14.10 2.90
N LEU A 274 -5.28 -13.35 3.77
CA LEU A 274 -5.46 -11.91 3.63
C LEU A 274 -4.14 -11.15 3.74
N PHE A 275 -3.39 -11.38 4.83
CA PHE A 275 -2.14 -10.65 5.06
C PHE A 275 -1.02 -11.10 4.10
N SER A 276 -0.96 -12.39 3.75
CA SER A 276 0.02 -12.86 2.76
C SER A 276 -0.25 -12.28 1.37
N ALA A 277 -1.52 -12.14 0.96
CA ALA A 277 -1.87 -11.52 -0.32
C ALA A 277 -1.40 -10.06 -0.43
N MET A 278 -1.34 -9.34 0.68
CA MET A 278 -0.83 -7.96 0.75
C MET A 278 0.69 -7.90 0.92
N LEU A 279 1.27 -8.74 1.78
CA LEU A 279 2.69 -8.67 2.15
C LEU A 279 3.64 -9.38 1.17
N LEU A 280 3.25 -10.50 0.56
CA LEU A 280 4.12 -11.22 -0.39
C LEU A 280 4.49 -10.40 -1.64
N PRO A 281 3.59 -9.61 -2.25
CA PRO A 281 3.97 -8.68 -3.31
C PRO A 281 5.03 -7.67 -2.86
N LEU A 282 4.95 -7.19 -1.62
CA LEU A 282 5.91 -6.22 -1.06
C LEU A 282 7.27 -6.86 -0.84
N THR A 283 7.32 -8.07 -0.25
CA THR A 283 8.58 -8.79 -0.05
C THR A 283 9.28 -9.06 -1.38
N ALA A 284 8.54 -9.53 -2.38
CA ALA A 284 9.05 -9.75 -3.73
C ALA A 284 9.55 -8.45 -4.38
N PHE A 285 8.82 -7.35 -4.23
CA PHE A 285 9.21 -6.04 -4.76
C PHE A 285 10.50 -5.52 -4.11
N PHE A 286 10.58 -5.48 -2.78
CA PHE A 286 11.75 -4.96 -2.08
C PHE A 286 12.99 -5.86 -2.21
N ALA A 287 12.81 -7.18 -2.38
CA ALA A 287 13.91 -8.09 -2.69
C ALA A 287 14.48 -7.86 -4.10
N ARG A 288 13.62 -7.48 -5.06
CA ARG A 288 13.99 -7.34 -6.47
C ARG A 288 14.51 -5.96 -6.84
N TYR A 289 14.03 -4.92 -6.17
CA TYR A 289 14.43 -3.53 -6.37
C TYR A 289 15.35 -3.08 -5.23
N PRO A 290 16.68 -3.19 -5.38
CA PRO A 290 17.61 -2.76 -4.34
C PRO A 290 17.50 -1.27 -4.09
N VAL A 291 17.77 -0.85 -2.85
CA VAL A 291 17.60 0.53 -2.36
C VAL A 291 18.26 1.58 -3.25
N ARG A 292 19.40 1.26 -3.87
CA ARG A 292 20.09 2.14 -4.83
C ARG A 292 19.21 2.61 -6.00
N LEU A 293 18.18 1.85 -6.36
CA LEU A 293 17.24 2.18 -7.43
C LEU A 293 16.03 2.97 -6.94
N TRP A 294 15.79 3.06 -5.63
CA TRP A 294 14.56 3.63 -5.10
C TRP A 294 14.41 5.11 -5.42
N THR A 295 15.51 5.84 -5.58
CA THR A 295 15.50 7.27 -5.96
C THR A 295 15.46 7.49 -7.47
N ARG A 296 15.54 6.43 -8.29
CA ARG A 296 15.45 6.53 -9.75
C ARG A 296 14.01 6.91 -10.13
N LYS A 297 13.85 7.91 -11.01
CA LYS A 297 12.54 8.56 -11.29
C LYS A 297 11.44 7.64 -11.83
N ASP A 298 11.80 6.51 -12.39
CA ASP A 298 10.90 5.47 -12.88
C ASP A 298 10.49 4.47 -11.78
N VAL A 299 11.37 4.17 -10.81
CA VAL A 299 11.12 3.22 -9.71
C VAL A 299 10.56 3.92 -8.46
N ALA A 300 10.94 5.17 -8.21
CA ALA A 300 10.52 5.93 -7.05
C ALA A 300 9.00 5.90 -6.80
N PRO A 301 8.12 6.11 -7.79
CA PRO A 301 6.68 6.04 -7.55
C PRO A 301 6.22 4.67 -7.04
N ALA A 302 6.80 3.58 -7.58
CA ALA A 302 6.50 2.22 -7.15
C ALA A 302 6.91 1.97 -5.68
N VAL A 303 8.06 2.51 -5.26
CA VAL A 303 8.49 2.47 -3.85
C VAL A 303 7.52 3.23 -2.96
N GLY A 304 7.07 4.42 -3.39
CA GLY A 304 6.10 5.21 -2.65
C GLY A 304 4.79 4.45 -2.42
N VAL A 305 4.27 3.82 -3.47
CA VAL A 305 3.05 2.99 -3.39
C VAL A 305 3.27 1.76 -2.51
N ALA A 306 4.41 1.06 -2.64
CA ALA A 306 4.72 -0.11 -1.82
C ALA A 306 4.80 0.20 -0.33
N VAL A 307 5.40 1.34 0.03
CA VAL A 307 5.43 1.78 1.43
C VAL A 307 4.05 2.19 1.93
N VAL A 308 3.23 2.88 1.12
CA VAL A 308 1.83 3.16 1.51
C VAL A 308 1.05 1.87 1.78
N VAL A 309 1.20 0.85 0.93
CA VAL A 309 0.56 -0.46 1.18
C VAL A 309 1.07 -1.08 2.47
N LEU A 310 2.38 -1.03 2.75
CA LEU A 310 2.93 -1.51 4.02
C LEU A 310 2.34 -0.76 5.22
N LEU A 311 2.23 0.57 5.14
CA LEU A 311 1.62 1.38 6.19
C LEU A 311 0.13 1.08 6.36
N TYR A 312 -0.59 0.79 5.28
CA TYR A 312 -1.98 0.34 5.34
C TYR A 312 -2.11 -1.02 6.03
N VAL A 313 -1.17 -1.95 5.80
CA VAL A 313 -1.15 -3.23 6.51
C VAL A 313 -0.87 -3.02 8.00
N VAL A 314 0.01 -2.09 8.37
CA VAL A 314 0.26 -1.73 9.79
C VAL A 314 -0.99 -1.06 10.40
N ASP A 315 -1.65 -0.15 9.69
CA ASP A 315 -2.92 0.44 10.14
C ASP A 315 -4.01 -0.63 10.34
N SER A 316 -4.01 -1.66 9.48
CA SER A 316 -4.95 -2.78 9.54
C SER A 316 -4.83 -3.65 10.81
N LEU A 317 -3.73 -3.50 11.55
CA LEU A 317 -3.57 -4.13 12.87
C LEU A 317 -4.43 -3.47 13.94
N LEU A 318 -4.80 -2.20 13.78
CA LEU A 318 -5.57 -1.44 14.78
C LEU A 318 -6.89 -0.87 14.24
N ASN A 319 -7.10 -0.93 12.92
CA ASN A 319 -8.25 -0.33 12.24
C ASN A 319 -8.75 -1.20 11.08
N ALA A 320 -10.05 -1.31 10.88
CA ALA A 320 -10.70 -2.10 9.82
C ALA A 320 -11.29 -1.22 8.71
N MET A 321 -10.50 -0.25 8.23
CA MET A 321 -10.95 0.74 7.25
C MET A 321 -10.57 0.31 5.84
N ILE A 322 -11.39 -0.55 5.22
CA ILE A 322 -11.12 -1.10 3.90
C ILE A 322 -11.19 0.01 2.83
N ASN A 323 -10.11 0.15 2.05
CA ASN A 323 -10.07 1.07 0.91
C ASN A 323 -9.58 0.33 -0.35
N PRO A 324 -10.40 0.25 -1.42
CA PRO A 324 -10.08 -0.45 -2.65
C PRO A 324 -8.77 0.00 -3.31
N ILE A 325 -8.34 1.25 -3.09
CA ILE A 325 -7.13 1.79 -3.70
C ILE A 325 -5.87 1.09 -3.18
N TYR A 326 -5.82 0.74 -1.89
CA TYR A 326 -4.69 0.02 -1.31
C TYR A 326 -4.66 -1.44 -1.79
N ILE A 327 -5.82 -2.07 -1.95
CA ILE A 327 -5.94 -3.43 -2.48
C ILE A 327 -5.52 -3.47 -3.96
N LEU A 328 -5.94 -2.48 -4.74
CA LEU A 328 -5.51 -2.27 -6.12
C LEU A 328 -4.00 -2.02 -6.21
N ALA A 329 -3.44 -1.26 -5.26
CA ALA A 329 -1.99 -1.09 -5.16
C ALA A 329 -1.25 -2.41 -4.88
N CYS A 330 -1.75 -3.27 -3.97
CA CYS A 330 -1.19 -4.61 -3.73
C CYS A 330 -1.09 -5.42 -5.02
N GLY A 331 -2.17 -5.46 -5.80
CA GLY A 331 -2.22 -6.18 -7.06
C GLY A 331 -1.28 -5.59 -8.12
N ALA A 332 -1.19 -4.26 -8.22
CA ALA A 332 -0.28 -3.56 -9.11
C ALA A 332 1.20 -3.90 -8.80
N ILE A 333 1.58 -3.87 -7.52
CA ILE A 333 2.91 -4.25 -7.06
C ILE A 333 3.21 -5.71 -7.37
N ALA A 334 2.25 -6.61 -7.15
CA ALA A 334 2.40 -8.02 -7.49
C ALA A 334 2.71 -8.19 -9.00
N GLY A 335 2.00 -7.47 -9.86
CA GLY A 335 2.23 -7.47 -11.30
C GLY A 335 3.64 -7.00 -11.68
N VAL A 336 4.12 -5.91 -11.08
CA VAL A 336 5.48 -5.39 -11.30
C VAL A 336 6.54 -6.37 -10.83
N ALA A 337 6.38 -6.95 -9.63
CA ALA A 337 7.32 -7.90 -9.07
C ALA A 337 7.47 -9.17 -9.94
N MET A 338 6.39 -9.59 -10.63
CA MET A 338 6.38 -10.77 -11.50
C MET A 338 6.88 -10.51 -12.92
N LYS A 339 6.51 -9.42 -13.59
CA LYS A 339 6.86 -9.21 -15.02
C LYS A 339 8.36 -9.08 -15.28
N ASP A 340 9.11 -8.56 -14.31
CA ASP A 340 10.57 -8.53 -14.45
C ASP A 340 11.20 -9.94 -14.41
N VAL A 341 10.51 -10.94 -13.85
CA VAL A 341 10.94 -12.35 -13.87
C VAL A 341 10.89 -12.89 -15.30
N GLU A 342 9.83 -12.57 -16.05
CA GLU A 342 9.69 -12.98 -17.45
C GLU A 342 10.74 -12.30 -18.34
N ARG A 343 11.01 -11.00 -18.11
CA ARG A 343 12.11 -10.30 -18.81
C ARG A 343 13.50 -10.86 -18.48
N ALA A 344 13.74 -11.27 -17.23
CA ALA A 344 15.03 -11.86 -16.83
C ALA A 344 15.21 -13.31 -17.33
N LYS A 345 14.10 -14.05 -17.51
CA LYS A 345 14.10 -15.42 -18.06
C LYS A 345 14.09 -15.47 -19.59
N ALA A 346 13.71 -14.38 -20.28
CA ALA A 346 13.81 -14.31 -21.73
C ALA A 346 15.27 -14.49 -22.16
N PRO A 347 15.58 -15.41 -23.09
CA PRO A 347 16.94 -15.63 -23.55
C PRO A 347 17.48 -14.30 -24.08
N ARG A 348 18.62 -13.85 -23.55
CA ARG A 348 19.34 -12.69 -24.09
C ARG A 348 19.55 -12.96 -25.57
N ARG A 349 18.82 -12.25 -26.44
CA ARG A 349 19.05 -12.28 -27.88
C ARG A 349 20.51 -11.86 -28.07
N ARG A 350 21.40 -12.81 -28.37
CA ARG A 350 22.79 -12.51 -28.73
C ARG A 350 22.70 -11.56 -29.90
N ILE A 351 23.04 -10.30 -29.67
CA ILE A 351 23.30 -9.35 -30.75
C ILE A 351 24.48 -10.00 -31.48
N ARG A 352 24.23 -10.56 -32.67
CA ARG A 352 25.32 -10.99 -33.55
C ARG A 352 26.14 -9.73 -33.82
N PRO A 353 27.48 -9.77 -33.65
CA PRO A 353 28.31 -8.69 -34.13
C PRO A 353 27.94 -8.44 -35.59
N ILE A 354 27.66 -7.19 -35.93
CA ILE A 354 27.57 -6.78 -37.33
C ILE A 354 28.98 -6.99 -37.86
N GLU A 355 29.17 -8.02 -38.69
CA GLU A 355 30.43 -8.17 -39.43
C GLU A 355 30.62 -6.88 -40.24
N PRO A 356 31.77 -6.19 -40.09
CA PRO A 356 32.03 -5.02 -40.91
C PRO A 356 32.00 -5.45 -42.38
N PRO A 357 31.44 -4.63 -43.28
CA PRO A 357 31.45 -4.94 -44.70
C PRO A 357 32.90 -5.15 -45.13
N LEU A 358 33.16 -6.28 -45.80
CA LEU A 358 34.44 -6.56 -46.43
C LEU A 358 34.77 -5.37 -47.35
N LEU A 359 35.83 -4.64 -47.00
CA LEU A 359 36.39 -3.62 -47.89
C LEU A 359 36.93 -4.37 -49.10
N GLU A 360 36.28 -4.24 -50.25
CA GLU A 360 36.86 -4.64 -51.53
C GLU A 360 38.16 -3.86 -51.72
N GLU A 361 39.28 -4.59 -51.82
CA GLU A 361 40.58 -3.99 -52.10
C GLU A 361 40.56 -3.30 -53.48
N PRO A 362 41.13 -2.09 -53.61
CA PRO A 362 41.20 -1.43 -54.91
C PRO A 362 42.19 -2.17 -55.82
N ALA A 363 41.71 -2.58 -57.00
CA ALA A 363 42.52 -3.19 -58.04
C ALA A 363 43.71 -2.30 -58.42
N TYR A 364 44.92 -2.81 -58.19
CA TYR A 364 46.17 -2.18 -58.58
C TYR A 364 46.34 -2.30 -60.10
N SER A 365 46.05 -1.24 -60.87
CA SER A 365 46.37 -1.19 -62.30
C SER A 365 47.85 -0.87 -62.49
N SER A 366 48.66 -1.88 -62.80
CA SER A 366 50.05 -1.74 -63.21
C SER A 366 50.16 -1.12 -64.61
N SER A 367 50.49 0.17 -64.69
CA SER A 367 50.95 0.81 -65.94
C SER A 367 52.47 0.76 -66.01
N SER A 368 53.02 -0.36 -66.50
CA SER A 368 54.41 -0.43 -66.93
C SER A 368 54.52 0.03 -68.39
N GLY A 369 54.99 1.26 -68.58
CA GLY A 369 55.42 1.75 -69.88
C GLY A 369 56.71 1.04 -70.30
N GLN A 370 56.68 0.32 -71.42
CA GLN A 370 57.87 -0.02 -72.18
C GLN A 370 57.86 0.78 -73.48
N ILE A 371 58.95 1.54 -73.64
CA ILE A 371 59.36 2.21 -74.86
C ILE A 371 60.01 1.12 -75.72
N GLU A 372 59.42 0.81 -76.87
CA GLU A 372 60.08 0.03 -77.93
C GLU A 372 60.17 0.86 -79.20
N SER A 373 61.37 0.83 -79.76
CA SER A 373 61.89 1.60 -80.88
C SER A 373 61.70 0.86 -82.21
N GLY A 374 61.28 1.59 -83.25
CA GLY A 374 61.46 1.26 -84.68
C GLY A 374 60.57 0.10 -85.19
N GLN A 375 60.19 -0.01 -86.46
CA GLN A 375 60.49 0.72 -87.69
C GLN A 375 59.56 0.13 -88.78
N VAL A 376 59.12 0.97 -89.75
CA VAL A 376 58.76 0.63 -91.16
C VAL A 376 57.52 -0.30 -91.35
N GLY A 377 56.53 -0.09 -92.22
CA GLY A 377 56.35 0.64 -93.47
C GLY A 377 55.38 -0.19 -94.34
N ALA A 378 54.70 0.46 -95.31
CA ALA A 378 53.76 -0.10 -96.30
C ALA A 378 52.35 -0.44 -95.76
N GLY A 379 51.24 -0.04 -96.38
CA GLY A 379 51.01 0.61 -97.67
C GLY A 379 49.70 0.09 -98.25
N ARG A 380 48.71 0.98 -98.36
CA ARG A 380 47.68 1.15 -99.42
C ARG A 380 46.41 1.74 -98.85
#